data_AF-A0A2G9TWM4-F1
#
_entry.id   AF-A0A2G9TWM4-F1
#
_cell.length_a   1.000
_cell.length_b   1.000
_cell.length_c   1.000
_cell.angle_alpha   90.00
_cell.angle_beta   90.00
_cell.angle_gamma   90.00
#
_symmetry.space_group_name_H-M   'P 1'
#
loop_
_entity.id
_entity.type
_entity.pdbx_description
1 polymer ?
#
loop_
_entity_poly.entity_id
_entity_poly.type
_entity_poly.pdbx_seq_one_letter_code
_entity_poly.pdbx_strand_id
1 'polypeptide(L)'
;MHDPCFGLPTSERSVAGPIPVEKSAIRTVASGLNKSVRKLVQAGKSTTKDLPDLSKYKDIADYLLNPGHLSDSEYEGEQEEVVLSQSISEQTGTMKGEKSHIRLMEIGPRMKLELLKVQDGIDEGEVLYHKIIKKTSEELERLKKEAPTKKKLKKRREQETEHRVIRRLENAQEKAKREEEELKAIREKAARKQAAATGQTEDIENSKEKDREIAINRERELKRSDGGGEGQNRSLQPERKRRRKDFHDTKEGVGKQFHKARRE
;
A
#
# COMPACT_ATOMS: atom_id res chain seq x y z
N MET A 1 43.31 -21.35 10.11
CA MET A 1 41.94 -21.01 9.64
C MET A 1 41.76 -19.53 9.93
N HIS A 2 41.99 -18.69 8.93
CA HIS A 2 41.83 -17.24 9.01
C HIS A 2 40.73 -16.89 8.03
N ASP A 3 39.58 -16.47 8.57
CA ASP A 3 38.53 -15.89 7.78
C ASP A 3 39.00 -14.51 7.28
N PRO A 4 39.10 -14.28 5.97
CA PRO A 4 39.31 -12.93 5.47
C PRO A 4 37.98 -12.19 5.62
N CYS A 5 37.85 -11.42 6.70
CA CYS A 5 36.85 -10.35 6.77
C CYS A 5 37.08 -9.44 5.57
N PHE A 6 36.18 -9.53 4.58
CA PHE A 6 36.06 -8.57 3.49
C PHE A 6 35.89 -7.18 4.11
N GLY A 7 36.96 -6.39 4.12
CA GLY A 7 36.94 -4.99 4.47
C GLY A 7 36.12 -4.25 3.41
N LEU A 8 34.84 -4.04 3.69
CA LEU A 8 34.07 -3.03 2.99
C LEU A 8 34.78 -1.69 3.17
N PRO A 9 34.98 -0.87 2.13
CA PRO A 9 35.48 0.48 2.30
C PRO A 9 34.40 1.27 3.02
N THR A 10 34.45 1.30 4.36
CA THR A 10 33.75 2.28 5.16
C THR A 10 34.42 3.61 4.85
N SER A 11 33.98 4.28 3.78
CA SER A 11 34.23 5.70 3.64
C SER A 11 33.59 6.34 4.87
N GLU A 12 34.40 6.65 5.87
CA GLU A 12 34.00 7.43 7.04
C GLU A 12 33.60 8.82 6.55
N ARG A 13 32.38 8.91 6.04
CA ARG A 13 31.78 10.17 5.66
C ARG A 13 31.35 10.85 6.94
N SER A 14 31.69 12.13 7.05
CA SER A 14 31.20 12.99 8.13
C SER A 14 29.68 12.82 8.28
N VAL A 15 29.22 12.60 9.51
CA VAL A 15 27.83 12.29 9.87
C VAL A 15 26.80 13.31 9.35
N ALA A 16 27.25 14.51 8.95
CA ALA A 16 26.40 15.62 8.52
C ALA A 16 26.36 15.89 6.99
N GLY A 17 27.01 15.06 6.16
CA GLY A 17 27.02 15.23 4.70
C GLY A 17 25.78 14.66 4.00
N PRO A 18 25.51 15.05 2.73
CA PRO A 18 24.43 14.44 1.95
C PRO A 18 24.71 12.95 1.72
N ILE A 19 23.71 12.12 2.04
CA ILE A 19 23.74 10.66 1.95
C ILE A 19 23.23 10.26 0.57
N PRO A 20 24.07 9.73 -0.33
CA PRO A 20 23.61 9.17 -1.58
C PRO A 20 22.87 7.85 -1.31
N VAL A 21 21.69 7.71 -1.89
CA VAL A 21 20.89 6.49 -1.86
C VAL A 21 20.67 6.05 -3.30
N GLU A 22 21.19 4.88 -3.62
CA GLU A 22 21.09 4.26 -4.94
C GLU A 22 20.71 2.80 -4.75
N LYS A 23 19.77 2.31 -5.57
CA LYS A 23 19.29 0.92 -5.50
C LYS A 23 19.81 0.14 -6.70
N SER A 24 20.61 -0.87 -6.42
CA SER A 24 21.18 -1.77 -7.43
C SER A 24 20.70 -3.20 -7.22
N ALA A 25 20.33 -3.88 -8.32
CA ALA A 25 20.26 -5.33 -8.38
C ALA A 25 21.64 -5.91 -8.61
N ILE A 26 21.87 -7.07 -8.00
CA ILE A 26 23.04 -7.90 -8.26
C ILE A 26 22.68 -8.86 -9.38
N ARG A 27 23.48 -8.86 -10.45
CA ARG A 27 23.35 -9.77 -11.58
C ARG A 27 24.65 -10.53 -11.77
N THR A 28 24.58 -11.84 -11.90
CA THR A 28 25.74 -12.69 -12.16
C THR A 28 25.87 -13.02 -13.64
N VAL A 29 27.11 -13.14 -14.10
CA VAL A 29 27.45 -13.48 -15.48
C VAL A 29 28.57 -14.53 -15.45
N ALA A 30 28.39 -15.64 -16.16
CA ALA A 30 29.39 -16.71 -16.23
C ALA A 30 30.76 -16.19 -16.69
N SER A 31 31.82 -16.47 -15.92
CA SER A 31 33.20 -16.10 -16.29
C SER A 31 33.87 -17.19 -17.14
N GLY A 32 34.93 -16.84 -17.87
CA GLY A 32 35.71 -17.80 -18.66
C GLY A 32 35.13 -18.25 -20.01
N LEU A 33 34.00 -17.70 -20.46
CA LEU A 33 33.43 -17.97 -21.79
C LEU A 33 33.54 -16.74 -22.70
N ASN A 34 33.96 -16.95 -23.95
CA ASN A 34 33.93 -15.91 -24.98
C ASN A 34 32.49 -15.43 -25.26
N LYS A 35 32.32 -14.14 -25.60
CA LYS A 35 31.02 -13.52 -25.89
C LYS A 35 30.18 -14.31 -26.91
N SER A 36 30.83 -14.80 -27.96
CA SER A 36 30.25 -15.62 -29.04
C SER A 36 29.67 -16.94 -28.52
N VAL A 37 30.41 -17.64 -27.66
CA VAL A 37 29.99 -18.90 -27.01
C VAL A 37 28.88 -18.64 -26.01
N ARG A 38 28.98 -17.58 -25.20
CA ARG A 38 27.96 -17.21 -24.21
C ARG A 38 26.60 -16.95 -24.87
N LYS A 39 26.58 -16.25 -26.01
CA LYS A 39 25.34 -16.02 -26.80
C LYS A 39 24.78 -17.33 -27.37
N LEU A 40 25.63 -18.21 -27.90
CA LEU A 40 25.20 -19.49 -28.44
C LEU A 40 24.59 -20.40 -27.36
N VAL A 41 25.22 -20.47 -26.18
CA VAL A 41 24.71 -21.24 -25.03
C VAL A 41 23.39 -20.68 -24.53
N GLN A 42 23.26 -19.34 -24.47
CA GLN A 42 22.01 -18.71 -24.05
C GLN A 42 20.88 -18.91 -25.06
N ALA A 43 21.16 -18.81 -26.36
CA ALA A 43 20.19 -19.06 -27.42
C ALA A 43 19.78 -20.54 -27.49
N GLY A 44 20.72 -21.48 -27.31
CA GLY A 44 20.41 -22.91 -27.27
C GLY A 44 19.56 -23.32 -26.06
N LYS A 45 19.65 -22.60 -24.94
CA LYS A 45 18.87 -22.86 -23.71
C LYS A 45 17.59 -22.04 -23.61
N SER A 46 17.39 -21.04 -24.47
CA SER A 46 16.28 -20.10 -24.40
C SER A 46 15.45 -20.18 -25.67
N THR A 47 14.16 -20.46 -25.52
CA THR A 47 13.21 -20.48 -26.64
C THR A 47 12.86 -19.08 -27.15
N THR A 48 13.30 -18.02 -26.46
CA THR A 48 12.95 -16.62 -26.75
C THR A 48 14.11 -15.81 -27.31
N LYS A 49 15.34 -16.35 -27.31
CA LYS A 49 16.52 -15.67 -27.87
C LYS A 49 16.85 -16.25 -29.23
N ASP A 50 16.93 -15.37 -30.23
CA ASP A 50 17.24 -15.76 -31.59
C ASP A 50 18.68 -16.26 -31.73
N LEU A 51 18.84 -17.31 -32.54
CA LEU A 51 20.16 -17.83 -32.90
C LEU A 51 20.93 -16.79 -33.72
N PRO A 52 22.24 -16.63 -33.51
CA PRO A 52 23.06 -15.72 -34.28
C PRO A 52 23.07 -16.13 -35.76
N ASP A 53 22.93 -15.16 -36.66
CA ASP A 53 23.04 -15.38 -38.10
C ASP A 53 24.50 -15.69 -38.48
N LEU A 54 24.74 -16.95 -38.87
CA LEU A 54 26.06 -17.46 -39.23
C LEU A 54 26.38 -17.30 -40.73
N SER A 55 25.43 -16.85 -41.56
CA SER A 55 25.61 -16.75 -43.02
C SER A 55 26.73 -15.80 -43.46
N LYS A 56 27.12 -14.89 -42.57
CA LYS A 56 28.15 -13.87 -42.80
C LYS A 56 29.57 -14.39 -42.54
N TYR A 57 29.72 -15.50 -41.83
CA TYR A 57 31.01 -16.05 -41.44
C TYR A 57 31.36 -17.23 -42.34
N LYS A 58 32.64 -17.31 -42.74
CA LYS A 58 33.12 -18.41 -43.60
C LYS A 58 33.50 -19.66 -42.78
N ASP A 59 33.80 -19.47 -41.49
CA ASP A 59 34.27 -20.53 -40.60
C ASP A 59 33.80 -20.29 -39.15
N ILE A 60 33.74 -21.35 -38.34
CA ILE A 60 33.41 -21.31 -36.92
C ILE A 60 34.47 -20.52 -36.14
N ALA A 61 35.74 -20.67 -36.54
CA ALA A 61 36.84 -19.91 -35.95
C ALA A 61 36.66 -18.40 -36.13
N ASP A 62 36.17 -17.96 -37.29
CA ASP A 62 35.88 -16.56 -37.59
C ASP A 62 34.83 -15.99 -36.61
N TYR A 63 33.76 -16.75 -36.33
CA TYR A 63 32.75 -16.36 -35.34
C TYR A 63 33.27 -16.35 -33.89
N LEU A 64 34.20 -17.25 -33.54
CA LEU A 64 34.74 -17.34 -32.19
C LEU A 64 35.82 -16.27 -31.90
N LEU A 65 36.66 -15.97 -32.89
CA LEU A 65 37.81 -15.07 -32.75
C LEU A 65 37.49 -13.60 -33.09
N ASN A 66 36.42 -13.30 -33.82
CA ASN A 66 36.03 -11.92 -34.18
C ASN A 66 34.80 -11.43 -33.40
N PRO A 67 34.96 -11.01 -32.12
CA PRO A 67 33.86 -10.49 -31.31
C PRO A 67 33.38 -9.08 -31.73
N GLY A 68 34.06 -8.40 -32.66
CA GLY A 68 33.73 -7.02 -33.08
C GLY A 68 32.38 -6.87 -33.80
N HIS A 69 31.80 -7.97 -34.29
CA HIS A 69 30.44 -7.98 -34.84
C HIS A 69 29.35 -8.25 -33.78
N LEU A 70 29.72 -8.44 -32.52
CA LEU A 70 28.82 -8.71 -31.41
C LEU A 70 28.67 -7.44 -30.55
N SER A 71 27.48 -6.83 -30.57
CA SER A 71 27.08 -5.61 -29.83
C SER A 71 28.00 -5.18 -28.68
N ASP A 72 28.62 -4.00 -28.84
CA ASP A 72 29.66 -3.41 -27.97
C ASP A 72 29.20 -2.94 -26.59
N SER A 73 27.95 -3.21 -26.20
CA SER A 73 27.36 -2.72 -24.96
C SER A 73 27.80 -3.48 -23.69
N GLU A 74 28.71 -4.46 -23.81
CA GLU A 74 29.23 -5.25 -22.68
C GLU A 74 30.74 -5.06 -22.53
N TYR A 75 31.13 -4.21 -21.57
CA TYR A 75 32.51 -4.03 -21.13
C TYR A 75 33.00 -5.31 -20.42
N GLU A 76 33.99 -5.99 -21.02
CA GLU A 76 34.73 -7.13 -20.45
C GLU A 76 36.09 -6.63 -19.92
N GLY A 77 36.08 -5.61 -19.06
CA GLY A 77 37.28 -5.32 -18.27
C GLY A 77 37.60 -6.50 -17.35
N GLU A 78 38.80 -6.52 -16.78
CA GLU A 78 39.20 -7.46 -15.73
C GLU A 78 38.26 -7.31 -14.54
N GLN A 79 37.19 -8.12 -14.52
CA GLN A 79 36.19 -8.15 -13.47
C GLN A 79 36.62 -9.20 -12.45
N GLU A 80 36.38 -8.91 -11.18
CA GLU A 80 36.70 -9.84 -10.10
C GLU A 80 35.86 -11.13 -10.26
N GLU A 81 36.55 -12.27 -10.39
CA GLU A 81 35.91 -13.58 -10.51
C GLU A 81 35.51 -14.10 -9.13
N VAL A 82 34.24 -14.50 -8.97
CA VAL A 82 33.72 -15.07 -7.72
C VAL A 82 33.15 -16.46 -8.01
N VAL A 83 33.45 -17.42 -7.14
CA VAL A 83 32.84 -18.77 -7.20
C VAL A 83 31.45 -18.70 -6.58
N LEU A 84 30.42 -19.11 -7.34
CA LEU A 84 29.04 -19.04 -6.87
C LEU A 84 28.73 -20.13 -5.84
N SER A 85 28.15 -19.74 -4.70
CA SER A 85 27.69 -20.66 -3.65
C SER A 85 26.34 -21.32 -3.95
N GLN A 86 25.54 -20.71 -4.82
CA GLN A 86 24.21 -21.15 -5.22
C GLN A 86 23.99 -20.97 -6.74
N SER A 87 23.10 -21.77 -7.33
CA SER A 87 22.67 -21.60 -8.71
C SER A 87 21.69 -20.43 -8.83
N ILE A 88 22.03 -19.43 -9.65
CA ILE A 88 21.21 -18.22 -9.82
C ILE A 88 20.39 -18.29 -11.11
N SER A 89 21.00 -18.76 -12.20
CA SER A 89 20.32 -18.91 -13.49
C SER A 89 20.95 -20.03 -14.31
N GLU A 90 20.17 -21.09 -14.56
CA GLU A 90 20.54 -22.24 -15.42
C GLU A 90 20.70 -21.84 -16.89
N GLN A 91 19.88 -20.90 -17.33
CA GLN A 91 19.88 -20.36 -18.70
C GLN A 91 21.12 -19.51 -18.98
N THR A 92 21.64 -18.82 -17.97
CA THR A 92 22.81 -17.92 -18.11
C THR A 92 24.14 -18.65 -17.86
N GLY A 93 24.10 -19.94 -17.46
CA GLY A 93 25.30 -20.71 -17.12
C GLY A 93 25.95 -20.23 -15.83
N THR A 94 25.13 -19.88 -14.84
CA THR A 94 25.59 -19.39 -13.52
C THR A 94 25.21 -20.41 -12.45
N MET A 95 25.89 -21.56 -12.48
CA MET A 95 25.66 -22.69 -11.58
C MET A 95 26.52 -22.63 -10.33
N LYS A 96 26.10 -23.41 -9.33
CA LYS A 96 26.85 -23.57 -8.07
C LYS A 96 28.23 -24.16 -8.37
N GLY A 97 29.28 -23.53 -7.86
CA GLY A 97 30.67 -23.94 -8.04
C GLY A 97 31.33 -23.41 -9.31
N GLU A 98 30.58 -22.75 -10.20
CA GLU A 98 31.15 -22.09 -11.37
C GLU A 98 31.65 -20.70 -11.01
N LYS A 99 32.70 -20.26 -11.72
CA LYS A 99 33.21 -18.90 -11.62
C LYS A 99 32.30 -17.94 -12.38
N SER A 100 31.99 -16.81 -11.77
CA SER A 100 31.11 -15.80 -12.34
C SER A 100 31.55 -14.41 -11.93
N HIS A 101 31.28 -13.45 -12.81
CA HIS A 101 31.43 -12.03 -12.52
C HIS A 101 30.14 -11.48 -11.92
N ILE A 102 30.29 -10.55 -10.98
CA ILE A 102 29.17 -9.86 -10.35
C ILE A 102 29.03 -8.47 -11.01
N ARG A 103 27.81 -8.15 -11.46
CA ARG A 103 27.45 -6.86 -12.04
C ARG A 103 26.35 -6.22 -11.21
N LEU A 104 26.42 -4.90 -11.05
CA LEU A 104 25.36 -4.10 -10.43
C LEU A 104 24.53 -3.46 -11.53
N MET A 105 23.22 -3.65 -11.49
CA MET A 105 22.25 -3.02 -12.38
C MET A 105 21.38 -2.07 -11.58
N GLU A 106 21.34 -0.80 -11.94
CA GLU A 106 20.50 0.17 -11.26
C GLU A 106 19.02 -0.12 -11.51
N ILE A 107 18.24 -0.23 -10.44
CA ILE A 107 16.78 -0.44 -10.50
C ILE A 107 16.04 0.85 -10.13
N GLY A 108 16.60 1.64 -9.21
CA GLY A 108 15.88 2.71 -8.53
C GLY A 108 16.39 4.12 -8.82
N PRO A 109 15.64 5.14 -8.37
CA PRO A 109 16.03 6.53 -8.50
C PRO A 109 17.33 6.81 -7.72
N ARG A 110 18.18 7.67 -8.28
CA ARG A 110 19.38 8.17 -7.61
C ARG A 110 19.00 9.36 -6.75
N MET A 111 19.08 9.21 -5.44
CA MET A 111 18.70 10.25 -4.49
C MET A 111 19.90 10.70 -3.68
N LYS A 112 19.89 11.97 -3.27
CA LYS A 112 20.82 12.52 -2.27
C LYS A 112 19.98 13.08 -1.13
N LEU A 113 19.98 12.39 0.00
CA LEU A 113 19.19 12.75 1.17
C LEU A 113 20.05 13.50 2.17
N GLU A 114 19.45 14.40 2.93
CA GLU A 114 20.13 15.17 3.97
C GLU A 114 19.39 15.02 5.30
N LEU A 115 20.14 14.83 6.39
CA LEU A 115 19.56 14.67 7.72
C LEU A 115 19.04 16.02 8.24
N LEU A 116 17.72 16.16 8.32
CA LEU A 116 17.08 17.39 8.81
C LEU A 116 16.67 17.28 10.28
N LYS A 117 16.05 16.17 10.67
CA LYS A 117 15.48 15.96 12.01
C LYS A 117 15.55 14.48 12.41
N VAL A 118 15.98 14.21 13.63
CA VAL A 118 15.91 12.88 14.25
C VAL A 118 14.86 12.94 15.34
N GLN A 119 13.92 11.99 15.31
CA GLN A 119 12.88 11.81 16.30
C GLN A 119 12.93 10.39 16.85
N ASP A 120 12.53 10.23 18.09
CA ASP A 120 12.27 8.91 18.64
C ASP A 120 10.95 8.35 18.07
N GLY A 121 10.93 7.07 17.70
CA GLY A 121 9.77 6.41 17.10
C GLY A 121 9.28 6.99 15.76
N ILE A 122 8.01 6.72 15.44
CA ILE A 122 7.36 7.13 14.18
C ILE A 122 6.51 8.37 14.46
N ASP A 123 6.98 9.53 14.01
CA ASP A 123 6.27 10.83 14.01
C ASP A 123 5.70 11.35 15.35
N GLU A 124 5.92 10.66 16.47
CA GLU A 124 5.28 10.95 17.77
C GLU A 124 6.23 11.01 18.97
N GLY A 125 7.52 10.81 18.77
CA GLY A 125 8.48 10.87 19.87
C GLY A 125 9.18 12.21 20.01
N GLU A 126 10.15 12.21 20.92
CA GLU A 126 10.98 13.37 21.22
C GLU A 126 11.90 13.68 20.03
N VAL A 127 12.12 14.97 19.79
CA VAL A 127 13.09 15.44 18.79
C VAL A 127 14.48 15.41 19.41
N LEU A 128 15.35 14.51 18.95
CA LEU A 128 16.73 14.36 19.43
C LEU A 128 17.70 15.30 18.72
N TYR A 129 17.47 15.52 17.42
CA TYR A 129 18.30 16.39 16.59
C TYR A 129 17.45 17.15 15.59
N HIS A 130 17.82 18.40 15.32
CA HIS A 130 17.25 19.17 14.23
C HIS A 130 18.29 20.16 13.71
N LYS A 131 18.49 20.18 12.38
CA LYS A 131 19.53 21.01 11.73
C LYS A 131 19.22 22.51 11.81
N ILE A 132 17.99 22.88 11.47
CA ILE A 132 17.56 24.29 11.33
C ILE A 132 16.97 24.86 12.63
N ILE A 133 16.05 24.15 13.28
CA ILE A 133 15.27 24.66 14.41
C ILE A 133 15.77 24.02 15.70
N LYS A 134 16.43 24.80 16.55
CA LYS A 134 16.86 24.37 17.88
C LYS A 134 15.86 24.87 18.91
N LYS A 135 15.25 23.95 19.65
CA LYS A 135 14.36 24.29 20.77
C LYS A 135 15.18 24.49 22.03
N THR A 136 14.72 25.37 22.91
CA THR A 136 15.33 25.56 24.22
C THR A 136 15.07 24.33 25.11
N SER A 137 15.93 24.10 26.11
CA SER A 137 15.79 22.97 27.04
C SER A 137 14.43 22.97 27.75
N GLU A 138 13.95 24.15 28.15
CA GLU A 138 12.65 24.31 28.82
C GLU A 138 11.47 23.94 27.91
N GLU A 139 11.52 24.31 26.64
CA GLU A 139 10.50 23.93 25.66
C GLU A 139 10.49 22.42 25.41
N LEU A 140 11.66 21.79 25.37
CA LEU A 140 11.77 20.34 25.23
C LEU A 140 11.14 19.61 26.42
N GLU A 141 11.37 20.09 27.65
CA GLU A 141 10.74 19.52 28.85
C GLU A 141 9.22 19.66 28.87
N ARG A 142 8.69 20.81 28.45
CA ARG A 142 7.24 21.01 28.31
C ARG A 142 6.65 20.04 27.28
N LEU A 143 7.31 19.89 26.13
CA LEU A 143 6.89 18.96 25.09
C LEU A 143 6.95 17.50 25.56
N LYS A 144 7.95 17.11 26.36
CA LYS A 144 8.02 15.78 26.98
C LYS A 144 6.84 15.49 27.89
N LYS A 145 6.44 16.48 28.70
CA LYS A 145 5.29 16.36 29.61
C LYS A 145 3.96 16.25 28.85
N GLU A 146 3.84 16.94 27.72
CA GLU A 146 2.63 16.90 26.88
C GLU A 146 2.55 15.70 25.93
N ALA A 147 3.67 15.08 25.58
CA ALA A 147 3.70 13.93 24.68
C ALA A 147 2.81 12.75 25.12
N PRO A 148 2.82 12.28 26.39
CA PRO A 148 2.00 11.15 26.80
C PRO A 148 0.49 11.47 26.80
N THR A 149 0.10 12.70 27.10
CA THR A 149 -1.31 13.10 27.10
C THR A 149 -1.84 13.15 25.67
N LYS A 150 -1.06 13.70 24.73
CA LYS A 150 -1.38 13.71 23.29
C LYS A 150 -1.48 12.28 22.72
N LYS A 151 -0.55 11.39 23.08
CA LYS A 151 -0.60 9.96 22.68
C LYS A 151 -1.86 9.27 23.19
N LYS A 152 -2.23 9.48 24.45
CA LYS A 152 -3.47 8.91 25.02
C LYS A 152 -4.72 9.43 24.31
N LEU A 153 -4.77 10.73 24.01
CA LEU A 153 -5.89 11.33 23.30
C LEU A 153 -6.00 10.80 21.86
N LYS A 154 -4.88 10.66 21.14
CA LYS A 154 -4.85 10.10 19.79
C LYS A 154 -5.36 8.66 19.77
N LYS A 155 -4.88 7.81 20.68
CA LYS A 155 -5.34 6.41 20.81
C LYS A 155 -6.84 6.31 21.10
N ARG A 156 -7.36 7.16 22.00
CA ARG A 156 -8.81 7.22 22.27
C ARG A 156 -9.60 7.58 21.01
N ARG A 157 -9.12 8.57 20.26
CA ARG A 157 -9.76 9.00 19.00
C ARG A 157 -9.74 7.88 17.96
N GLU A 158 -8.62 7.16 17.83
CA GLU A 158 -8.49 6.01 16.92
C GLU A 158 -9.50 4.91 17.29
N GLN A 159 -9.58 4.53 18.56
CA GLN A 159 -10.55 3.55 19.06
C GLN A 159 -11.99 3.99 18.76
N GLU A 160 -12.35 5.24 19.05
CA GLU A 160 -13.68 5.78 18.73
C GLU A 160 -13.99 5.72 17.22
N THR A 161 -13.00 6.03 16.37
CA THR A 161 -13.16 5.93 14.92
C THR A 161 -13.30 4.48 14.45
N GLU A 162 -12.52 3.56 14.99
CA GLU A 162 -12.60 2.13 14.70
C GLU A 162 -13.97 1.58 15.08
N HIS A 163 -14.45 1.86 16.30
CA HIS A 163 -15.79 1.47 16.74
C HIS A 163 -16.89 2.03 15.84
N ARG A 164 -16.76 3.29 15.40
CA ARG A 164 -17.72 3.92 14.48
C ARG A 164 -17.70 3.25 13.11
N VAL A 165 -16.53 2.89 12.59
CA VAL A 165 -16.40 2.20 11.30
C VAL A 165 -16.97 0.79 11.39
N ILE A 166 -16.64 0.04 12.44
CA ILE A 166 -17.16 -1.33 12.68
C ILE A 166 -18.68 -1.30 12.72
N ARG A 167 -19.28 -0.44 13.55
CA ARG A 167 -20.75 -0.30 13.62
C ARG A 167 -21.37 0.07 12.26
N ARG A 168 -20.71 0.90 11.46
CA ARG A 168 -21.19 1.26 10.12
C ARG A 168 -21.14 0.06 9.16
N LEU A 169 -20.08 -0.74 9.23
CA LEU A 169 -19.92 -1.95 8.43
C LEU A 169 -20.93 -3.03 8.83
N GLU A 170 -21.13 -3.27 10.13
CA GLU A 170 -22.13 -4.21 10.64
C GLU A 170 -23.54 -3.82 10.19
N ASN A 171 -23.92 -2.55 10.35
CA ASN A 171 -25.22 -2.05 9.88
C ASN A 171 -25.39 -2.16 8.36
N ALA A 172 -24.32 -1.96 7.58
CA ALA A 172 -24.36 -2.10 6.13
C ALA A 172 -24.50 -3.58 5.72
N GLN A 173 -23.80 -4.49 6.39
CA GLN A 173 -23.94 -5.93 6.19
C GLN A 173 -25.33 -6.43 6.56
N GLU A 174 -25.88 -5.96 7.68
CA GLU A 174 -27.23 -6.35 8.11
C GLU A 174 -28.28 -5.87 7.10
N LYS A 175 -28.18 -4.63 6.60
CA LYS A 175 -29.05 -4.13 5.53
C LYS A 175 -28.92 -4.93 4.25
N ALA A 176 -27.70 -5.24 3.82
CA ALA A 176 -27.46 -6.04 2.61
C ALA A 176 -28.06 -7.45 2.75
N LYS A 177 -27.96 -8.09 3.93
CA LYS A 177 -28.61 -9.38 4.20
C LYS A 177 -30.13 -9.29 4.13
N ARG A 178 -30.73 -8.26 4.74
CA ARG A 178 -32.19 -8.03 4.67
C ARG A 178 -32.65 -7.81 3.23
N GLU A 179 -31.93 -7.00 2.44
CA GLU A 179 -32.23 -6.78 1.02
C GLU A 179 -32.10 -8.08 0.20
N GLU A 180 -31.09 -8.92 0.47
CA GLU A 180 -30.91 -10.21 -0.19
C GLU A 180 -32.05 -11.19 0.15
N GLU A 181 -32.48 -11.24 1.41
CA GLU A 181 -33.62 -12.04 1.86
C GLU A 181 -34.93 -11.58 1.22
N GLU A 182 -35.15 -10.27 1.12
CA GLU A 182 -36.31 -9.69 0.43
C GLU A 182 -36.31 -10.03 -1.06
N LEU A 183 -35.17 -9.93 -1.73
CA LEU A 183 -35.01 -10.32 -3.14
C LEU A 183 -35.25 -11.82 -3.35
N LYS A 184 -34.76 -12.69 -2.44
CA LYS A 184 -35.03 -14.14 -2.48
C LYS A 184 -36.53 -14.42 -2.32
N ALA A 185 -37.20 -13.77 -1.36
CA ALA A 185 -38.63 -13.93 -1.15
C ALA A 185 -39.47 -13.44 -2.35
N ILE A 186 -39.06 -12.35 -3.00
CA ILE A 186 -39.71 -11.87 -4.24
C ILE A 186 -39.51 -12.89 -5.37
N ARG A 187 -38.30 -13.43 -5.53
CA ARG A 187 -37.96 -14.42 -6.56
C ARG A 187 -38.73 -15.72 -6.36
N GLU A 188 -38.85 -16.21 -5.12
CA GLU A 188 -39.63 -17.41 -4.79
C GLU A 188 -41.13 -17.21 -5.08
N LYS A 189 -41.70 -16.05 -4.71
CA LYS A 189 -43.09 -15.70 -5.03
C LYS A 189 -43.33 -15.62 -6.54
N ALA A 190 -42.38 -15.08 -7.31
CA ALA A 190 -42.47 -15.03 -8.77
C ALA A 190 -42.41 -16.44 -9.38
N ALA A 191 -41.47 -17.29 -8.92
CA ALA A 191 -41.36 -18.68 -9.37
C ALA A 191 -42.63 -19.49 -9.06
N ARG A 192 -43.21 -19.31 -7.87
CA ARG A 192 -44.47 -19.97 -7.48
C ARG A 192 -45.66 -19.52 -8.32
N LYS A 193 -45.77 -18.23 -8.64
CA LYS A 193 -46.82 -17.73 -9.56
C LYS A 193 -46.68 -18.30 -10.97
N GLN A 194 -45.45 -18.45 -11.46
CA GLN A 194 -45.18 -19.09 -12.75
C GLN A 194 -45.56 -20.58 -12.72
N ALA A 195 -45.17 -21.32 -11.67
CA ALA A 195 -45.51 -22.74 -11.50
C ALA A 195 -47.03 -22.98 -11.43
N ALA A 196 -47.76 -22.12 -10.70
CA ALA A 196 -49.22 -22.17 -10.63
C ALA A 196 -49.90 -21.88 -11.98
N ALA A 197 -49.30 -21.04 -12.83
CA ALA A 197 -49.81 -20.76 -14.17
C ALA A 197 -49.55 -21.91 -15.17
N THR A 198 -48.50 -22.72 -14.96
CA THR A 198 -48.17 -23.89 -15.79
C THR A 198 -48.88 -25.20 -15.39
N GLY A 199 -49.75 -25.19 -14.38
CA GLY A 199 -50.69 -26.29 -14.13
C GLY A 199 -50.14 -27.56 -13.48
N GLN A 200 -49.12 -27.47 -12.62
CA GLN A 200 -48.74 -28.55 -11.69
C GLN A 200 -49.39 -28.29 -10.33
N THR A 201 -50.41 -29.08 -9.94
CA THR A 201 -51.38 -28.70 -8.89
C THR A 201 -51.38 -29.58 -7.62
N GLU A 202 -50.30 -30.29 -7.29
CA GLU A 202 -50.29 -31.13 -6.07
C GLU A 202 -49.73 -30.43 -4.80
N ASP A 203 -49.07 -29.28 -4.90
CA ASP A 203 -48.30 -28.69 -3.77
C ASP A 203 -48.87 -27.39 -3.15
N ILE A 204 -50.16 -27.11 -3.30
CA ILE A 204 -50.72 -25.78 -2.95
C ILE A 204 -50.99 -25.60 -1.43
N GLU A 205 -51.33 -26.65 -0.69
CA GLU A 205 -51.71 -26.51 0.73
C GLU A 205 -50.50 -26.30 1.68
N ASN A 206 -49.39 -27.00 1.45
CA ASN A 206 -48.15 -26.85 2.25
C ASN A 206 -47.47 -25.47 2.06
N SER A 207 -47.93 -24.69 1.08
CA SER A 207 -47.34 -23.40 0.73
C SER A 207 -47.91 -22.20 1.51
N LYS A 208 -49.15 -22.30 2.01
CA LYS A 208 -49.78 -21.23 2.82
C LYS A 208 -49.25 -21.19 4.26
N GLU A 209 -48.81 -22.33 4.77
CA GLU A 209 -48.25 -22.45 6.12
C GLU A 209 -46.84 -21.85 6.20
N LYS A 210 -45.99 -22.14 5.20
CA LYS A 210 -44.66 -21.51 5.06
C LYS A 210 -44.73 -19.99 4.92
N ASP A 211 -45.71 -19.47 4.18
CA ASP A 211 -45.92 -18.01 4.04
C ASP A 211 -46.24 -17.32 5.39
N ARG A 212 -47.01 -18.00 6.27
CA ARG A 212 -47.31 -17.50 7.63
C ARG A 212 -46.07 -17.51 8.50
N GLU A 213 -45.25 -18.56 8.43
CA GLU A 213 -44.03 -18.68 9.23
C GLU A 213 -42.97 -17.64 8.85
N ILE A 214 -42.81 -17.37 7.55
CA ILE A 214 -41.94 -16.30 7.04
C ILE A 214 -42.42 -14.92 7.50
N ALA A 215 -43.74 -14.69 7.51
CA ALA A 215 -44.31 -13.43 8.00
C ALA A 215 -44.09 -13.22 9.50
N ILE A 216 -44.25 -14.28 10.31
CA ILE A 216 -44.01 -14.25 11.76
C ILE A 216 -42.54 -14.01 12.09
N ASN A 217 -41.61 -14.62 11.36
CA ASN A 217 -40.17 -14.39 11.56
C ASN A 217 -39.78 -12.96 11.17
N ARG A 218 -40.32 -12.43 10.06
CA ARG A 218 -40.09 -11.02 9.66
C ARG A 218 -40.61 -10.02 10.69
N GLU A 219 -41.79 -10.27 11.28
CA GLU A 219 -42.33 -9.40 12.34
C GLU A 219 -41.48 -9.45 13.62
N ARG A 220 -40.97 -10.63 13.97
CA ARG A 220 -40.09 -10.82 15.13
C ARG A 220 -38.74 -10.10 14.97
N GLU A 221 -38.19 -10.07 13.76
CA GLU A 221 -36.96 -9.34 13.46
C GLU A 221 -37.16 -7.83 13.42
N LEU A 222 -38.28 -7.35 12.88
CA LEU A 222 -38.64 -5.92 12.93
C LEU A 222 -38.74 -5.43 14.38
N LYS A 223 -39.41 -6.19 15.27
CA LYS A 223 -39.48 -5.90 16.71
C LYS A 223 -38.11 -5.93 17.41
N ARG A 224 -37.16 -6.76 16.95
CA ARG A 224 -35.78 -6.77 17.48
C ARG A 224 -34.98 -5.55 17.00
N SER A 225 -35.25 -5.07 15.79
CA SER A 225 -34.54 -3.91 15.22
C SER A 225 -34.98 -2.56 15.79
N ASP A 226 -36.25 -2.43 16.19
CA ASP A 226 -36.76 -1.20 16.84
C ASP A 226 -36.49 -1.14 18.36
N GLY A 227 -36.02 -2.24 18.96
CA GLY A 227 -35.77 -2.33 20.42
C GLY A 227 -34.38 -1.90 20.90
N GLY A 228 -33.50 -1.40 20.02
CA GLY A 228 -32.09 -1.10 20.33
C GLY A 228 -31.78 0.39 20.55
N GLY A 229 -32.75 1.18 21.04
CA GLY A 229 -32.70 2.64 21.01
C GLY A 229 -33.01 3.36 22.31
N GLU A 230 -32.64 2.83 23.49
CA GLU A 230 -32.72 3.60 24.73
C GLU A 230 -31.40 3.56 25.52
N GLY A 231 -30.71 4.70 25.54
CA GLY A 231 -29.50 4.89 26.33
C GLY A 231 -28.90 6.28 26.13
N GLN A 232 -29.40 7.25 26.90
CA GLN A 232 -28.95 8.64 27.06
C GLN A 232 -29.59 9.70 26.15
N ASN A 233 -30.90 9.92 26.30
CA ASN A 233 -31.43 11.28 26.23
C ASN A 233 -31.34 11.91 27.63
N ARG A 234 -30.35 12.79 27.83
CA ARG A 234 -30.41 13.81 28.88
C ARG A 234 -31.68 14.62 28.66
N SER A 235 -32.44 14.87 29.72
CA SER A 235 -33.62 15.73 29.72
C SER A 235 -33.26 17.14 29.27
N LEU A 236 -33.57 17.49 28.02
CA LEU A 236 -33.67 18.87 27.60
C LEU A 236 -35.07 19.36 27.96
N GLN A 237 -35.17 20.07 29.08
CA GLN A 237 -36.36 20.87 29.38
C GLN A 237 -36.64 21.82 28.20
N PRO A 238 -37.91 22.06 27.84
CA PRO A 238 -38.23 23.00 26.79
C PRO A 238 -37.89 24.43 27.26
N GLU A 239 -36.86 25.03 26.65
CA GLU A 239 -36.54 26.44 26.89
C GLU A 239 -37.73 27.31 26.48
N ARG A 240 -38.31 27.99 27.47
CA ARG A 240 -39.30 29.05 27.26
C ARG A 240 -38.63 30.15 26.43
N LYS A 241 -39.15 30.42 25.23
CA LYS A 241 -38.76 31.56 24.39
C LYS A 241 -38.83 32.85 25.23
N ARG A 242 -37.68 33.34 25.68
CA ARG A 242 -37.59 34.66 26.31
C ARG A 242 -37.84 35.71 25.24
N ARG A 243 -38.89 36.51 25.44
CA ARG A 243 -39.11 37.76 24.69
C ARG A 243 -37.84 38.59 24.78
N ARG A 244 -37.31 39.02 23.62
CA ARG A 244 -36.19 39.96 23.56
C ARG A 244 -36.59 41.22 24.32
N LYS A 245 -35.78 41.60 25.31
CA LYS A 245 -35.81 42.95 25.87
C LYS A 245 -35.13 43.85 24.85
N ASP A 246 -35.80 44.92 24.46
CA ASP A 246 -35.23 46.03 23.71
C ASP A 246 -34.00 46.53 24.47
N PHE A 247 -32.84 46.57 23.79
CA PHE A 247 -31.65 47.21 24.33
C PHE A 247 -31.09 48.17 23.31
N HIS A 248 -30.90 49.40 23.80
CA HIS A 248 -30.56 50.61 23.08
C HIS A 248 -29.29 50.49 22.24
N ASP A 249 -29.36 51.16 21.10
CA ASP A 249 -28.30 51.45 20.14
C ASP A 249 -27.24 52.37 20.77
N THR A 250 -26.04 51.84 21.04
CA THR A 250 -24.83 52.66 21.22
C THR A 250 -23.92 52.45 20.03
N LYS A 251 -23.91 53.47 19.17
CA LYS A 251 -23.02 53.70 18.03
C LYS A 251 -21.56 53.48 18.40
N GLU A 252 -20.84 52.78 17.51
CA GLU A 252 -19.43 52.97 17.09
C GLU A 252 -19.04 51.69 16.29
N GLY A 253 -18.74 51.65 14.99
CA GLY A 253 -18.48 52.70 14.03
C GLY A 253 -17.21 52.41 13.22
N VAL A 254 -17.04 51.24 12.57
CA VAL A 254 -16.02 51.05 11.50
C VAL A 254 -16.48 50.00 10.47
N GLY A 255 -17.15 50.44 9.41
CA GLY A 255 -17.48 49.59 8.26
C GLY A 255 -16.33 49.56 7.24
N LYS A 256 -15.83 48.37 6.91
CA LYS A 256 -15.02 48.13 5.70
C LYS A 256 -15.90 47.48 4.64
N GLN A 257 -16.38 48.27 3.68
CA GLN A 257 -17.06 47.78 2.48
C GLN A 257 -16.03 47.33 1.45
N PHE A 258 -16.12 46.08 1.00
CA PHE A 258 -15.41 45.60 -0.18
C PHE A 258 -16.33 45.78 -1.41
N HIS A 259 -15.97 46.71 -2.29
CA HIS A 259 -16.59 46.84 -3.61
C HIS A 259 -16.04 45.75 -4.55
N LYS A 260 -16.96 44.96 -5.12
CA LYS A 260 -16.67 43.97 -6.15
C LYS A 260 -16.80 44.65 -7.51
N ALA A 261 -15.67 45.01 -8.14
CA ALA A 261 -15.65 45.57 -9.48
C ALA A 261 -15.97 44.47 -10.52
N ARG A 262 -16.90 44.80 -11.43
CA ARG A 262 -17.27 44.01 -12.61
C ARG A 262 -16.25 44.34 -13.70
N ARG A 263 -15.60 43.33 -14.28
CA ARG A 263 -14.71 43.48 -15.44
C ARG A 263 -15.57 43.59 -16.71
N GLU A 264 -15.29 44.60 -17.53
CA GLU A 264 -15.43 44.53 -18.99
C GLU A 264 -14.20 43.84 -19.58
#